data_AF-A0A6M1U7T2-F1
#
_entry.id   AF-A0A6M1U7T2-F1
#
_cell.length_a   1.000
_cell.length_b   1.000
_cell.length_c   1.000
_cell.angle_alpha   90.00
_cell.angle_beta   90.00
_cell.angle_gamma   90.00
#
_symmetry.space_group_name_H-M   'P 1'
#
loop_
_entity.id
_entity.type
_entity.pdbx_description
1 polymer ?
#
loop_
_entity_poly.entity_id
_entity_poly.type
_entity_poly.pdbx_seq_one_letter_code
_entity_poly.pdbx_strand_id
1 'polypeptide(L)'
;MAAHANQDMTQRKPKIKKEGAKRHLVAFAASIILTILAFVAVAYDVVPAGFTVPFIIFLAIVQAFFQLYVWMHLDQKGHEFPRVGIYAGIFVIAFMIFTFVYWVW
;
A
#
# COMPACT_ATOMS: atom_id res chain seq x y z
N MET A 1 1.05 53.10 -26.55
CA MET A 1 2.09 52.16 -26.04
C MET A 1 1.39 51.03 -25.27
N ALA A 2 0.81 50.07 -25.99
CA ALA A 2 0.02 48.96 -25.45
C ALA A 2 0.80 47.64 -25.56
N ALA A 3 2.04 47.63 -25.06
CA ALA A 3 3.00 46.55 -25.30
C ALA A 3 3.36 45.73 -24.04
N HIS A 4 2.51 45.73 -22.99
CA HIS A 4 2.81 45.02 -21.74
C HIS A 4 1.71 44.08 -21.24
N ALA A 5 0.63 43.85 -22.00
CA ALA A 5 -0.51 43.05 -21.53
C ALA A 5 -0.56 41.61 -22.08
N ASN A 6 0.45 41.15 -22.82
CA ASN A 6 0.35 39.90 -23.58
C ASN A 6 1.48 38.89 -23.33
N GLN A 7 2.01 38.80 -22.11
CA GLN A 7 3.01 37.79 -21.75
C GLN A 7 2.57 36.76 -20.69
N ASP A 8 1.36 36.86 -20.14
CA ASP A 8 0.93 35.98 -19.02
C ASP A 8 -0.09 34.88 -19.37
N MET A 9 -0.43 34.68 -20.65
CA MET A 9 -1.52 33.76 -21.04
C MET A 9 -1.14 32.61 -21.99
N THR A 10 0.13 32.32 -22.22
CA THR A 10 0.54 31.09 -22.93
C THR A 10 1.09 30.04 -21.97
N GLN A 11 0.17 29.62 -21.10
CA GLN A 11 -0.05 28.23 -20.71
C GLN A 11 1.17 27.51 -20.11
N ARG A 12 1.23 27.59 -18.77
CA ARG A 12 1.78 26.54 -17.91
C ARG A 12 1.30 25.18 -18.44
N LYS A 13 2.12 24.48 -19.23
CA LYS A 13 1.89 23.06 -19.52
C LYS A 13 1.69 22.40 -18.15
N PRO A 14 0.54 21.76 -17.88
CA PRO A 14 0.42 20.97 -16.67
C PRO A 14 1.53 19.92 -16.79
N LYS A 15 2.56 20.03 -15.95
CA LYS A 15 3.52 18.96 -15.75
C LYS A 15 2.70 17.80 -15.20
N ILE A 16 2.16 16.98 -16.10
CA ILE A 16 1.50 15.75 -15.72
C ILE A 16 2.58 14.95 -15.02
N LYS A 17 2.47 14.87 -13.68
CA LYS A 17 3.33 14.10 -12.79
C LYS A 17 3.21 12.62 -13.17
N LYS A 18 3.88 12.21 -14.26
CA LYS A 18 3.97 10.82 -14.72
C LYS A 18 4.74 9.93 -13.74
N GLU A 19 5.31 10.51 -12.68
CA GLU A 19 6.03 9.81 -11.63
C GLU A 19 5.11 8.94 -10.75
N GLY A 20 3.84 9.33 -10.56
CA GLY A 20 2.88 8.57 -9.74
C GLY A 20 2.47 7.23 -10.37
N ALA A 21 2.16 7.23 -11.66
CA ALA A 21 1.66 6.04 -12.36
C ALA A 21 2.70 4.90 -12.44
N LYS A 22 3.99 5.23 -12.54
CA LYS A 22 5.05 4.22 -12.62
C LYS A 22 5.24 3.46 -11.29
N ARG A 23 5.18 4.15 -10.15
CA ARG A 23 5.26 3.50 -8.82
C ARG A 23 4.08 2.56 -8.58
N HIS A 24 2.88 2.98 -8.96
CA HIS A 24 1.68 2.15 -8.86
C HIS A 24 1.78 0.88 -9.70
N LEU A 25 2.26 0.97 -10.93
CA LEU A 25 2.42 -0.19 -11.81
C LEU A 25 3.43 -1.21 -11.26
N VAL A 26 4.56 -0.74 -10.70
CA VAL A 26 5.58 -1.62 -10.10
C VAL A 26 5.03 -2.37 -8.89
N ALA A 27 4.28 -1.69 -8.02
CA ALA A 27 3.70 -2.35 -6.85
C ALA A 27 2.55 -3.30 -7.20
N PHE A 28 1.77 -2.96 -8.22
CA PHE A 28 0.76 -3.85 -8.76
C PHE A 28 1.39 -5.15 -9.27
N ALA A 29 2.44 -5.06 -10.09
CA ALA A 29 3.19 -6.23 -10.54
C ALA A 29 3.82 -7.00 -9.37
N ALA A 30 4.42 -6.31 -8.39
CA ALA A 30 5.01 -6.94 -7.20
C ALA A 30 3.97 -7.69 -6.35
N SER A 31 2.75 -7.15 -6.22
CA SER A 31 1.66 -7.80 -5.49
C SER A 31 1.23 -9.11 -6.15
N ILE A 32 1.07 -9.10 -7.48
CA ILE A 32 0.71 -10.29 -8.25
C ILE A 32 1.78 -11.38 -8.07
N ILE A 33 3.06 -11.04 -8.19
CA ILE A 33 4.16 -12.01 -8.03
C ILE A 33 4.15 -12.64 -6.64
N LEU A 34 4.04 -11.82 -5.57
CA LEU A 34 4.02 -12.35 -4.20
C LEU A 34 2.78 -13.20 -3.92
N THR A 35 1.61 -12.85 -4.48
CA THR A 35 0.41 -13.68 -4.33
C THR A 35 0.58 -15.02 -5.03
N ILE A 36 1.07 -15.05 -6.27
CA ILE A 36 1.33 -16.29 -7.01
C ILE A 36 2.30 -17.17 -6.21
N LEU A 37 3.35 -16.57 -5.63
CA LEU A 37 4.32 -17.31 -4.81
C LEU A 37 3.68 -17.92 -3.56
N ALA A 38 2.77 -17.21 -2.90
CA ALA A 38 2.01 -17.74 -1.77
C ALA A 38 1.07 -18.89 -2.19
N PHE A 39 0.37 -18.74 -3.32
CA PHE A 39 -0.52 -19.79 -3.86
C PHE A 39 0.27 -21.03 -4.26
N VAL A 40 1.42 -20.88 -4.91
CA VAL A 40 2.33 -21.98 -5.27
C VAL A 40 2.83 -22.69 -4.01
N ALA A 41 3.22 -21.94 -2.97
CA ALA A 41 3.70 -22.52 -1.72
C ALA A 41 2.64 -23.36 -0.98
N VAL A 42 1.34 -23.08 -1.18
CA VAL A 42 0.23 -23.87 -0.62
C VAL A 42 -0.21 -24.99 -1.56
N ALA A 43 -0.19 -24.75 -2.87
CA ALA A 43 -0.67 -25.69 -3.88
C ALA A 43 0.25 -26.91 -4.04
N TYR A 44 1.55 -26.72 -3.83
CA TYR A 44 2.47 -27.84 -3.73
C TYR A 44 2.52 -28.33 -2.29
N ASP A 45 1.95 -29.51 -2.04
CA ASP A 45 2.00 -30.23 -0.75
C ASP A 45 3.42 -30.77 -0.41
N VAL A 46 4.44 -30.20 -1.06
CA VAL A 46 5.86 -30.50 -0.84
C VAL A 46 6.37 -29.93 0.48
N VAL A 47 5.58 -29.09 1.15
CA VAL A 47 5.92 -28.43 2.39
C VAL A 47 4.91 -28.81 3.48
N PRO A 48 5.35 -29.35 4.63
CA PRO A 48 4.43 -29.70 5.71
C PRO A 48 3.66 -28.47 6.20
N ALA A 49 2.37 -28.65 6.48
CA ALA A 49 1.45 -27.58 6.88
C ALA A 49 1.98 -26.71 8.04
N GLY A 50 2.77 -27.30 8.95
CA GLY A 50 3.41 -26.58 10.05
C GLY A 50 4.39 -25.48 9.62
N PHE A 51 4.99 -25.58 8.43
CA PHE A 51 5.83 -24.54 7.85
C PHE A 51 5.06 -23.64 6.87
N THR A 52 4.10 -24.21 6.13
CA THR A 52 3.30 -23.47 5.13
C THR A 52 2.51 -22.34 5.77
N VAL A 53 1.85 -22.58 6.92
CA VAL A 53 1.02 -21.58 7.62
C VAL A 53 1.81 -20.33 8.06
N PRO A 54 2.92 -20.42 8.83
CA PRO A 54 3.67 -19.24 9.20
C PRO A 54 4.31 -18.54 7.99
N PHE A 55 4.67 -19.29 6.94
CA PHE A 55 5.24 -18.73 5.71
C PHE A 55 4.23 -17.86 4.95
N ILE A 56 2.98 -18.31 4.77
CA ILE A 56 1.95 -17.51 4.09
C ILE A 56 1.53 -16.29 4.92
N ILE A 57 1.50 -16.39 6.25
CA ILE A 57 1.20 -15.26 7.13
C ILE A 57 2.29 -14.19 6.99
N PHE A 58 3.57 -14.58 6.95
CA PHE A 58 4.67 -13.67 6.70
C PHE A 58 4.52 -12.96 5.34
N LEU A 59 4.24 -13.71 4.27
CA LEU A 59 3.99 -13.14 2.94
C LEU A 59 2.78 -12.19 2.93
N ALA A 60 1.72 -12.51 3.67
CA ALA A 60 0.53 -11.67 3.79
C ALA A 60 0.84 -10.34 4.50
N ILE A 61 1.68 -10.35 5.53
CA ILE A 61 2.14 -9.13 6.22
C ILE A 61 2.97 -8.27 5.26
N VAL A 62 3.94 -8.86 4.55
CA VAL A 62 4.74 -8.15 3.54
C VAL A 62 3.84 -7.55 2.45
N GLN A 63 2.83 -8.30 2.00
CA GLN A 63 1.81 -7.79 1.09
C GLN A 63 1.08 -6.58 1.67
N ALA A 64 0.56 -6.67 2.90
CA ALA A 64 -0.13 -5.56 3.55
C ALA A 64 0.75 -4.29 3.58
N PHE A 65 2.03 -4.39 3.92
CA PHE A 65 2.94 -3.24 3.87
C PHE A 65 3.14 -2.67 2.46
N PHE A 66 3.30 -3.51 1.44
CA PHE A 66 3.38 -3.07 0.05
C PHE A 66 2.11 -2.32 -0.37
N GLN A 67 0.95 -2.81 0.02
CA GLN A 67 -0.32 -2.14 -0.23
C GLN A 67 -0.34 -0.77 0.45
N LEU A 68 -0.01 -0.69 1.75
CA LEU A 68 -0.01 0.58 2.50
C LEU A 68 1.02 1.59 1.94
N TYR A 69 2.24 1.16 1.59
CA TYR A 69 3.31 2.06 1.16
C TYR A 69 3.04 2.67 -0.23
N VAL A 70 2.45 1.89 -1.15
CA VAL A 70 2.31 2.31 -2.55
C VAL A 70 0.91 2.84 -2.87
N TRP A 71 -0.15 2.22 -2.36
CA TRP A 71 -1.50 2.76 -2.53
C TRP A 71 -1.72 3.99 -1.68
N MET A 72 -1.23 3.97 -0.43
CA MET A 72 -1.47 5.05 0.50
C MET A 72 -0.36 6.11 0.53
N HIS A 73 0.53 6.13 -0.46
CA HIS A 73 1.52 7.21 -0.71
C HIS A 73 2.15 7.81 0.56
N LEU A 74 2.48 6.98 1.55
CA LEU A 74 3.00 7.41 2.87
C LEU A 74 4.31 8.22 2.78
N ASP A 75 4.95 8.17 1.63
CA ASP A 75 6.22 8.80 1.27
C ASP A 75 6.07 10.26 0.76
N GLN A 76 4.84 10.75 0.51
CA GLN A 76 4.64 12.16 0.14
C GLN A 76 4.58 13.07 1.38
N LYS A 77 5.68 13.78 1.65
CA LYS A 77 5.78 14.83 2.67
C LYS A 77 4.67 15.87 2.49
N GLY A 78 3.75 15.97 3.46
CA GLY A 78 2.71 17.00 3.51
C GLY A 78 1.31 16.53 3.90
N HIS A 79 1.04 15.22 3.94
CA HIS A 79 -0.27 14.68 4.34
C HIS A 79 -0.12 13.86 5.62
N GLU A 80 -0.23 14.52 6.77
CA GLU A 80 -0.20 13.89 8.10
C GLU A 80 -1.51 13.12 8.39
N PHE A 81 -2.61 13.49 7.74
CA PHE A 81 -3.94 12.92 7.96
C PHE A 81 -4.05 11.42 7.58
N PRO A 82 -3.57 10.97 6.40
CA PRO A 82 -3.56 9.55 6.04
C PRO A 82 -2.69 8.69 6.97
N ARG A 83 -1.56 9.25 7.43
CA ARG A 83 -0.67 8.55 8.36
C ARG A 83 -1.37 8.27 9.69
N VAL A 84 -2.08 9.25 10.23
CA VAL A 84 -2.91 9.08 11.44
C VAL A 84 -4.02 8.06 11.21
N GLY A 85 -4.65 8.06 10.02
CA GLY A 85 -5.68 7.08 9.65
C GLY A 85 -5.20 5.63 9.72
N ILE A 86 -3.99 5.34 9.25
CA ILE A 86 -3.42 3.98 9.38
C ILE A 86 -3.11 3.61 10.82
N TYR A 87 -2.49 4.50 11.58
CA TYR A 87 -2.19 4.20 12.99
C TYR A 87 -3.48 3.98 13.80
N ALA A 88 -4.53 4.75 13.53
CA ALA A 88 -5.85 4.53 14.10
C ALA A 88 -6.47 3.20 13.66
N GLY A 89 -6.36 2.83 12.37
CA GLY A 89 -6.83 1.55 11.86
C GLY A 89 -6.14 0.35 12.52
N ILE A 90 -4.81 0.41 12.68
CA ILE A 90 -4.04 -0.62 13.38
C ILE A 90 -4.48 -0.70 14.85
N PHE A 91 -4.67 0.45 15.50
CA PHE A 91 -5.14 0.51 16.88
C PHE A 91 -6.52 -0.14 17.04
N VAL A 92 -7.48 0.18 16.15
CA VAL A 92 -8.83 -0.40 16.20
C VAL A 92 -8.80 -1.91 15.97
N ILE A 93 -8.02 -2.40 15.00
CA ILE A 93 -7.89 -3.84 14.74
C ILE A 93 -7.29 -4.55 15.96
N ALA A 94 -6.21 -4.00 16.54
CA ALA A 94 -5.59 -4.56 17.74
C ALA A 94 -6.56 -4.58 18.93
N PHE A 95 -7.32 -3.49 19.13
CA PHE A 95 -8.33 -3.38 20.18
C PHE A 95 -9.46 -4.39 19.99
N MET A 96 -9.93 -4.58 18.75
CA MET A 96 -10.94 -5.60 18.44
C MET A 96 -10.42 -7.00 18.74
N ILE A 97 -9.26 -7.39 18.23
CA ILE A 97 -8.69 -8.72 18.47
C ILE A 97 -8.55 -8.97 19.97
N PHE A 98 -8.03 -8.00 20.72
CA PHE A 98 -7.89 -8.09 22.17
C PHE A 98 -9.25 -8.31 22.86
N THR A 99 -10.26 -7.52 22.50
CA THR A 99 -11.60 -7.62 23.09
C THR A 99 -12.26 -8.96 22.79
N PHE A 100 -12.23 -9.41 21.53
CA PHE A 100 -12.86 -10.67 21.14
C PHE A 100 -12.15 -11.92 21.70
N VAL A 101 -10.83 -11.91 21.83
CA VAL A 101 -10.07 -13.06 22.34
C VAL A 101 -10.10 -13.13 23.87
N TYR A 102 -10.03 -12.00 24.57
CA TYR A 102 -9.85 -11.97 26.02
C TYR A 102 -11.10 -11.59 26.82
N TRP A 103 -12.08 -10.91 26.22
CA TRP A 103 -13.23 -10.35 26.96
C TRP A 103 -14.58 -10.99 26.60
N VAL A 104 -14.74 -11.55 25.40
CA VAL A 104 -16.02 -12.14 24.95
C VAL A 104 -16.25 -13.58 25.45
N TRP A 105 -15.37 -14.12 26.30
CA TRP A 105 -15.58 -15.38 27.00
C TRP A 105 -16.22 -15.17 28.38
#